data_AF-A0A3N5B200-F1
#
_entry.id   AF-A0A3N5B200-F1
#
_cell.length_a   1.000
_cell.length_b   1.000
_cell.length_c   1.000
_cell.angle_alpha   90.00
_cell.angle_beta   90.00
_cell.angle_gamma   90.00
#
_symmetry.space_group_name_H-M   'P 1'
#
loop_
_entity.id
_entity.type
_entity.pdbx_description
1 polymer ?
#
loop_
_entity_poly.entity_id
_entity_poly.type
_entity_poly.pdbx_seq_one_letter_code
_entity_poly.pdbx_strand_id
1 'polypeptide(L)'
;MANVRRPAVPDAQAADPTAPVGGLHPLTVLCIGVLVTAVALPESWQGWPYAPFPVFHACLAIVIPLWLGVRPTGRPWPEIRAHLPKQGRPFAAAIAFIGGFILLYSLAMAVLGKTRDPAWNLLATYGKFADLYAARYGSWIALIIVYVFLGLWPMFGEELFYRGLLHGSLLGRYSLPIASVVTSTLFGLRHSAQLVYLLPAYPYVAGAAYFVWAFGVSMIWCWVHARTGSLYLCMATHGVNIVLAPLAIALVIR
;
A
#
# COMPACT_ATOMS: atom_id res chain seq x y z
N MET A 1 12.45 16.20 46.23
CA MET A 1 12.26 15.79 44.83
C MET A 1 11.02 16.48 44.29
N ALA A 2 11.19 17.50 43.44
CA ALA A 2 10.08 18.29 42.91
C ALA A 2 9.25 17.47 41.92
N ASN A 3 7.95 17.41 42.17
CA ASN A 3 6.99 16.67 41.37
C ASN A 3 6.72 17.47 40.08
N VAL A 4 7.53 17.23 39.04
CA VAL A 4 7.38 17.86 37.72
C VAL A 4 6.11 17.31 37.08
N ARG A 5 4.98 17.99 37.30
CA ARG A 5 3.74 17.74 36.56
C ARG A 5 4.06 17.92 35.08
N ARG A 6 4.04 16.84 34.31
CA ARG A 6 4.08 16.92 32.85
C ARG A 6 2.91 17.82 32.42
N PRO A 7 3.15 18.85 31.58
CA PRO A 7 2.04 19.64 31.05
C PRO A 7 1.07 18.69 30.37
N ALA A 8 -0.22 18.85 30.68
CA ALA A 8 -1.28 18.16 29.97
C ALA A 8 -1.05 18.45 28.49
N VAL A 9 -0.78 17.39 27.71
CA VAL A 9 -0.84 17.51 26.26
C VAL A 9 -2.25 18.00 25.99
N PRO A 10 -2.43 19.17 25.34
CA PRO A 10 -3.77 19.62 24.98
C PRO A 10 -4.45 18.44 24.32
N ASP A 11 -5.67 18.11 24.75
CA ASP A 11 -6.51 17.18 24.01
C ASP A 11 -6.53 17.74 22.59
N ALA A 12 -5.72 17.14 21.72
CA ALA A 12 -5.72 17.44 20.32
C ALA A 12 -7.15 17.09 19.96
N GLN A 13 -8.01 18.11 19.81
CA GLN A 13 -9.34 17.94 19.27
C GLN A 13 -9.09 17.19 17.98
N ALA A 14 -9.34 15.89 18.02
CA ALA A 14 -9.07 15.02 16.90
C ALA A 14 -9.92 15.61 15.79
N ALA A 15 -9.26 16.25 14.81
CA ALA A 15 -9.94 16.78 13.65
C ALA A 15 -10.87 15.66 13.18
N ASP A 16 -12.16 15.96 13.09
CA ASP A 16 -13.17 14.95 12.80
C ASP A 16 -12.70 14.16 11.58
N PRO A 17 -12.31 12.88 11.74
CA PRO A 17 -11.73 12.11 10.64
C PRO A 17 -12.78 11.80 9.57
N THR A 18 -14.05 12.17 9.82
CA THR A 18 -15.16 12.07 8.87
C THR A 18 -15.46 13.39 8.14
N ALA A 19 -14.83 14.50 8.53
CA ALA A 19 -14.98 15.76 7.81
C ALA A 19 -14.47 15.59 6.38
N PRO A 20 -15.33 15.72 5.35
CA PRO A 20 -14.95 15.42 3.98
C PRO A 20 -13.84 16.37 3.53
N VAL A 21 -12.74 15.79 3.05
CA VAL A 21 -11.64 16.54 2.45
C VAL A 21 -12.19 17.37 1.28
N GLY A 22 -12.17 18.68 1.43
CA GLY A 22 -12.47 19.63 0.35
C GLY A 22 -13.91 19.64 -0.18
N GLY A 23 -14.88 19.02 0.50
CA GLY A 23 -16.28 19.03 0.07
C GLY A 23 -16.54 18.38 -1.30
N LEU A 24 -15.60 17.56 -1.80
CA LEU A 24 -15.69 16.94 -3.11
C LEU A 24 -16.87 15.96 -3.20
N HIS A 25 -17.50 15.90 -4.37
CA HIS A 25 -18.53 14.91 -4.66
C HIS A 25 -17.90 13.50 -4.70
N PRO A 26 -18.54 12.45 -4.17
CA PRO A 26 -17.96 11.11 -4.15
C PRO A 26 -17.56 10.58 -5.53
N LEU A 27 -18.37 10.86 -6.55
CA LEU A 27 -18.05 10.46 -7.92
C LEU A 27 -16.73 11.08 -8.41
N THR A 28 -16.44 12.33 -8.06
CA THR A 28 -15.18 12.99 -8.40
C THR A 28 -14.00 12.27 -7.75
N VAL A 29 -14.12 11.92 -6.47
CA VAL A 29 -13.10 11.17 -5.75
C VAL A 29 -12.88 9.79 -6.38
N LEU A 30 -13.95 9.09 -6.78
CA LEU A 30 -13.85 7.81 -7.48
C LEU A 30 -13.20 7.94 -8.86
N CYS A 31 -13.55 8.96 -9.63
CA CYS A 31 -12.92 9.23 -10.92
C CYS A 31 -11.42 9.50 -10.75
N ILE A 32 -11.02 10.29 -9.76
CA ILE A 32 -9.61 10.50 -9.42
C ILE A 32 -8.96 9.15 -9.07
N GLY A 33 -9.58 8.36 -8.19
CA GLY A 33 -9.16 7.01 -7.82
C GLY A 33 -8.85 6.14 -9.04
N VAL A 34 -9.85 5.98 -9.92
CA VAL A 34 -9.75 5.16 -11.13
C VAL A 34 -8.69 5.68 -12.08
N LEU A 35 -8.65 6.99 -12.35
CA LEU A 35 -7.68 7.57 -13.29
C LEU A 35 -6.24 7.42 -12.80
N VAL A 36 -5.97 7.72 -11.52
CA VAL A 36 -4.64 7.57 -10.94
C VAL A 36 -4.20 6.11 -10.92
N THR A 37 -5.11 5.17 -10.61
CA THR A 37 -4.82 3.72 -10.72
C THR A 37 -4.59 3.30 -12.17
N ALA A 38 -5.38 3.80 -13.12
CA ALA A 38 -5.25 3.45 -14.54
C ALA A 38 -3.94 3.94 -15.16
N VAL A 39 -3.38 5.07 -14.71
CA VAL A 39 -2.06 5.56 -15.14
C VAL A 39 -0.95 4.53 -14.85
N ALA A 40 -1.08 3.71 -13.81
CA ALA A 40 -0.08 2.69 -13.51
C ALA A 40 0.00 1.58 -14.58
N LEU A 41 -1.05 1.35 -15.37
CA LEU A 41 -1.06 0.33 -16.44
C LEU A 41 -0.03 0.61 -17.53
N PRO A 42 -0.07 1.76 -18.26
CA PRO A 42 0.93 2.06 -19.27
C PRO A 42 2.33 2.23 -18.66
N GLU A 43 2.45 2.72 -17.43
CA GLU A 43 3.77 2.85 -16.78
C GLU A 43 4.40 1.51 -16.40
N SER A 44 3.57 0.48 -16.19
CA SER A 44 4.03 -0.87 -15.89
C SER A 44 4.41 -1.65 -17.15
N TRP A 45 4.06 -1.18 -18.34
CA TRP A 45 4.37 -1.87 -19.60
C TRP A 45 5.86 -1.73 -19.98
N GLN A 46 6.50 -2.81 -20.43
CA GLN A 46 7.94 -2.84 -20.73
C GLN A 46 8.41 -1.74 -21.71
N GLY A 47 7.54 -1.29 -22.62
CA GLY A 47 7.84 -0.21 -23.56
C GLY A 47 7.95 1.18 -22.93
N TRP A 48 7.52 1.35 -21.68
CA TRP A 48 7.65 2.61 -20.96
C TRP A 48 9.11 2.83 -20.52
N PRO A 49 9.68 4.05 -20.66
CA PRO A 49 11.08 4.31 -20.33
C PRO A 49 11.46 3.93 -18.90
N TYR A 50 10.55 4.20 -17.97
CA TYR A 50 10.74 3.99 -16.53
C TYR A 50 10.08 2.71 -16.02
N ALA A 51 9.56 1.85 -16.89
CA ALA A 51 8.90 0.62 -16.43
C ALA A 51 9.83 -0.26 -15.59
N PRO A 52 9.29 -0.94 -14.56
CA PRO A 52 7.89 -0.98 -14.13
C PRO A 52 7.48 0.19 -13.22
N PHE A 53 8.37 1.17 -13.02
CA PHE A 53 8.25 2.14 -11.94
C PHE A 53 7.15 3.15 -12.28
N PRO A 54 6.08 3.19 -11.48
CA PRO A 54 4.91 4.00 -11.81
C PRO A 54 5.16 5.43 -11.30
N VAL A 55 6.08 6.14 -11.95
CA VAL A 55 6.58 7.48 -11.54
C VAL A 55 5.46 8.51 -11.60
N PHE A 56 4.71 8.56 -12.70
CA PHE A 56 3.57 9.48 -12.84
C PHE A 56 2.49 9.15 -11.84
N HIS A 57 2.14 7.87 -11.66
CA HIS A 57 1.23 7.44 -10.60
C HIS A 57 1.71 7.90 -9.22
N ALA A 58 2.99 7.72 -8.88
CA ALA A 58 3.55 8.15 -7.60
C ALA A 58 3.45 9.68 -7.42
N CYS A 59 3.78 10.45 -8.46
CA CYS A 59 3.62 11.90 -8.46
C CYS A 59 2.14 12.30 -8.26
N LEU A 60 1.21 11.70 -8.99
CA LEU A 60 -0.22 11.98 -8.87
C LEU A 60 -0.77 11.61 -7.49
N ALA A 61 -0.35 10.45 -6.95
CA ALA A 61 -0.72 9.97 -5.62
C ALA A 61 -0.24 10.90 -4.49
N ILE A 62 0.78 11.73 -4.74
CA ILE A 62 1.28 12.72 -3.78
C ILE A 62 0.65 14.10 -4.05
N VAL A 63 0.75 14.58 -5.28
CA VAL A 63 0.38 15.95 -5.66
C VAL A 63 -1.12 16.17 -5.53
N ILE A 64 -1.97 15.24 -6.00
CA ILE A 64 -3.43 15.43 -5.95
C ILE A 64 -3.93 15.55 -4.51
N PRO A 65 -3.62 14.63 -3.59
CA PRO A 65 -4.06 14.78 -2.19
C PRO A 65 -3.54 16.08 -1.56
N LEU A 66 -2.27 16.42 -1.76
CA LEU A 66 -1.69 17.65 -1.18
C LEU A 66 -2.36 18.92 -1.73
N TRP A 67 -2.66 18.95 -3.02
CA TRP A 67 -3.35 20.06 -3.68
C TRP A 67 -4.79 20.22 -3.17
N LEU A 68 -5.45 19.09 -2.87
CA LEU A 68 -6.78 19.05 -2.25
C LEU A 68 -6.77 19.26 -0.72
N GLY A 69 -5.61 19.54 -0.13
CA GLY A 69 -5.47 19.83 1.29
C GLY A 69 -5.39 18.60 2.20
N VAL A 70 -5.28 17.39 1.66
CA VAL A 70 -4.98 16.19 2.44
C VAL A 70 -3.58 16.31 3.00
N ARG A 71 -3.46 16.36 4.33
CA ARG A 71 -2.18 16.36 5.02
C ARG A 71 -2.27 15.45 6.23
N PRO A 72 -1.18 14.74 6.59
CA PRO A 72 -1.06 14.17 7.91
C PRO A 72 -1.23 15.29 8.92
N THR A 73 -2.14 15.12 9.87
CA THR A 73 -2.30 16.05 10.98
C THR A 73 -1.29 15.69 12.07
N GLY A 74 -0.98 16.61 12.99
CA GLY A 74 -0.15 16.31 14.16
C GLY A 74 1.36 16.13 13.90
N ARG A 75 2.04 15.48 14.84
CA ARG A 75 3.47 15.13 14.78
C ARG A 75 3.57 13.60 14.72
N PRO A 76 4.42 13.03 13.84
CA PRO A 76 4.42 11.60 13.55
C PRO A 76 4.64 10.74 14.80
N TRP A 77 5.66 11.05 15.59
CA TRP A 77 6.06 10.19 16.69
C TRP A 77 5.13 10.24 17.92
N PRO A 78 4.68 11.42 18.39
CA PRO A 78 3.65 11.50 19.42
C PRO A 78 2.35 10.78 19.03
N GLU A 79 1.91 10.90 17.78
CA GLU A 79 0.67 10.30 17.30
C GLU A 79 0.76 8.78 17.23
N ILE A 80 1.82 8.24 16.62
CA ILE A 80 2.08 6.79 16.61
C ILE A 80 2.11 6.23 18.04
N ARG A 81 2.79 6.91 18.98
CA ARG A 81 2.84 6.51 20.39
C ARG A 81 1.50 6.57 21.10
N ALA A 82 0.68 7.57 20.82
CA ALA A 82 -0.66 7.69 21.41
C ALA A 82 -1.58 6.53 20.97
N HIS A 83 -1.40 6.04 19.75
CA HIS A 83 -2.23 4.97 19.20
C HIS A 83 -1.67 3.56 19.41
N LEU A 84 -0.36 3.40 19.68
CA LEU A 84 0.34 2.13 19.89
C LEU A 84 -0.42 1.12 20.78
N PRO A 85 -0.96 1.48 21.96
CA PRO A 85 -1.72 0.54 22.80
C PRO A 85 -2.98 -0.02 22.13
N LYS A 86 -3.57 0.74 21.21
CA LYS A 86 -4.77 0.35 20.46
C LYS A 86 -4.43 -0.45 19.19
N GLN A 87 -3.14 -0.60 18.87
CA GLN A 87 -2.67 -1.28 17.65
C GLN A 87 -2.47 -2.78 17.78
N GLY A 88 -2.59 -3.37 18.98
CA GLY A 88 -2.37 -4.82 19.14
C GLY A 88 -3.25 -5.68 18.22
N ARG A 89 -4.54 -5.32 18.10
CA ARG A 89 -5.50 -6.03 17.23
C ARG A 89 -5.23 -5.87 15.73
N PRO A 90 -5.09 -4.66 15.14
CA PRO A 90 -4.80 -4.52 13.72
C PRO A 90 -3.44 -5.11 13.35
N PHE A 91 -2.44 -5.00 14.23
CA PHE A 91 -1.13 -5.59 14.01
C PHE A 91 -1.21 -7.12 13.98
N ALA A 92 -1.92 -7.73 14.94
CA ALA A 92 -2.18 -9.16 14.93
C ALA A 92 -2.97 -9.60 13.69
N ALA A 93 -3.98 -8.83 13.28
CA ALA A 93 -4.74 -9.10 12.06
C ALA A 93 -3.85 -9.02 10.80
N ALA A 94 -2.95 -8.03 10.73
CA ALA A 94 -1.99 -7.90 9.63
C ALA A 94 -1.02 -9.09 9.58
N ILE A 95 -0.44 -9.48 10.71
CA ILE A 95 0.44 -10.66 10.79
C ILE A 95 -0.33 -11.92 10.41
N ALA A 96 -1.53 -12.13 10.95
CA ALA A 96 -2.35 -13.29 10.65
C ALA A 96 -2.75 -13.35 9.17
N PHE A 97 -3.12 -12.21 8.58
CA PHE A 97 -3.47 -12.13 7.16
C PHE A 97 -2.25 -12.39 6.27
N ILE A 98 -1.14 -11.69 6.50
CA ILE A 98 0.08 -11.81 5.68
C ILE A 98 0.65 -13.22 5.82
N GLY A 99 0.82 -13.70 7.05
CA GLY A 99 1.33 -15.04 7.33
C GLY A 99 0.42 -16.14 6.79
N GLY A 100 -0.91 -16.00 6.99
CA GLY A 100 -1.90 -16.93 6.46
C GLY A 100 -1.93 -16.94 4.93
N PHE A 101 -1.87 -15.77 4.29
CA PHE A 101 -1.77 -15.67 2.84
C PHE A 101 -0.52 -16.37 2.33
N ILE A 102 0.66 -16.03 2.86
CA ILE A 102 1.94 -16.64 2.43
C ILE A 102 1.91 -18.15 2.61
N LEU A 103 1.47 -18.64 3.78
CA LEU A 103 1.42 -20.07 4.08
C LEU A 103 0.46 -20.82 3.15
N LEU A 104 -0.80 -20.39 3.08
CA LEU A 104 -1.83 -21.08 2.30
C LEU A 104 -1.54 -21.02 0.80
N TYR A 105 -1.09 -19.86 0.32
CA TYR A 105 -0.71 -19.68 -1.08
C TYR A 105 0.50 -20.55 -1.45
N SER A 106 1.55 -20.56 -0.61
CA SER A 106 2.74 -21.39 -0.85
C SER A 106 2.41 -22.88 -0.83
N LEU A 107 1.57 -23.33 0.10
CA LEU A 107 1.08 -24.71 0.15
C LEU A 107 0.29 -25.07 -1.10
N ALA A 108 -0.64 -24.21 -1.54
CA ALA A 108 -1.40 -24.42 -2.77
C ALA A 108 -0.46 -24.55 -3.99
N MET A 109 0.55 -23.68 -4.10
CA MET A 109 1.55 -23.77 -5.18
C MET A 109 2.39 -25.05 -5.09
N ALA A 110 2.71 -25.53 -3.89
CA ALA A 110 3.43 -26.80 -3.68
C ALA A 110 2.60 -28.00 -4.14
N VAL A 111 1.33 -28.08 -3.72
CA VAL A 111 0.41 -29.16 -4.12
C VAL A 111 0.21 -29.20 -5.63
N LEU A 112 0.12 -28.04 -6.28
CA LEU A 112 -0.03 -27.94 -7.74
C LEU A 112 1.28 -28.16 -8.52
N GLY A 113 2.43 -28.32 -7.85
CA GLY A 113 3.73 -28.42 -8.50
C GLY A 113 4.17 -27.12 -9.20
N LYS A 114 3.64 -25.97 -8.77
CA LYS A 114 3.80 -24.64 -9.39
C LYS A 114 4.70 -23.69 -8.59
N THR A 115 5.49 -24.20 -7.65
CA THR A 115 6.34 -23.39 -6.76
C THR A 115 7.35 -22.52 -7.48
N ARG A 116 7.83 -22.92 -8.66
CA ARG A 116 8.82 -22.16 -9.46
C ARG A 116 8.24 -21.50 -10.71
N ASP A 117 6.94 -21.63 -10.95
CA ASP A 117 6.30 -21.14 -12.18
C ASP A 117 5.83 -19.68 -11.98
N PRO A 118 6.45 -18.67 -12.61
CA PRO A 118 6.08 -17.27 -12.44
C PRO A 118 4.72 -16.91 -13.07
N ALA A 119 4.09 -17.79 -13.86
CA ALA A 119 2.70 -17.56 -14.28
C ALA A 119 1.70 -17.84 -13.14
N TRP A 120 2.11 -18.68 -12.18
CA TRP A 120 1.28 -19.19 -11.09
C TRP A 120 1.66 -18.61 -9.73
N ASN A 121 2.95 -18.57 -9.42
CA ASN A 121 3.50 -18.18 -8.14
C ASN A 121 4.01 -16.73 -8.16
N LEU A 122 3.38 -15.87 -7.36
CA LEU A 122 3.74 -14.48 -7.15
C LEU A 122 5.18 -14.31 -6.63
N LEU A 123 5.67 -15.22 -5.77
CA LEU A 123 7.04 -15.16 -5.27
C LEU A 123 8.06 -15.46 -6.37
N ALA A 124 7.77 -16.45 -7.23
CA ALA A 124 8.58 -16.71 -8.42
C ALA A 124 8.50 -15.55 -9.43
N THR A 125 7.34 -14.88 -9.51
CA THR A 125 7.14 -13.68 -10.33
C THR A 125 8.06 -12.54 -9.88
N TYR A 126 8.17 -12.30 -8.57
CA TYR A 126 9.10 -11.30 -8.03
C TYR A 126 10.57 -11.63 -8.32
N GLY A 127 10.96 -12.91 -8.24
CA GLY A 127 12.30 -13.34 -8.65
C GLY A 127 12.57 -12.99 -10.11
N LYS A 128 11.65 -13.34 -11.01
CA LYS A 128 11.73 -12.97 -12.44
C LYS A 128 11.80 -11.46 -12.64
N PHE A 129 11.05 -10.67 -11.87
CA PHE A 129 11.14 -9.21 -11.90
C PHE A 129 12.51 -8.69 -11.49
N ALA A 130 13.08 -9.19 -10.41
CA ALA A 130 14.42 -8.81 -9.98
C ALA A 130 15.45 -9.07 -11.08
N ASP A 131 15.39 -10.24 -11.73
CA ASP A 131 16.28 -10.61 -12.84
C ASP A 131 16.11 -9.66 -14.04
N LEU A 132 14.87 -9.39 -14.45
CA LEU A 132 14.59 -8.48 -15.57
C LEU A 132 15.03 -7.04 -15.28
N TYR A 133 14.91 -6.57 -14.03
CA TYR A 133 15.35 -5.22 -13.66
C TYR A 133 16.87 -5.12 -13.58
N ALA A 134 17.52 -6.13 -13.00
CA ALA A 134 18.97 -6.22 -13.00
C ALA A 134 19.52 -6.24 -14.43
N ALA A 135 18.88 -6.96 -15.35
CA ALA A 135 19.27 -6.98 -16.76
C ALA A 135 19.08 -5.63 -17.46
N ARG A 136 18.00 -4.89 -17.16
CA ARG A 136 17.69 -3.60 -17.82
C ARG A 136 18.50 -2.43 -17.28
N TYR A 137 18.66 -2.34 -15.97
CA TYR A 137 19.24 -1.16 -15.30
C TYR A 137 20.57 -1.44 -14.62
N GLY A 138 20.99 -2.70 -14.51
CA GLY A 138 22.13 -3.11 -13.69
C GLY A 138 21.74 -3.34 -12.23
N SER A 139 22.38 -4.31 -11.57
CA SER A 139 21.96 -4.80 -10.25
C SER A 139 21.98 -3.74 -9.15
N TRP A 140 22.96 -2.83 -9.15
CA TRP A 140 23.05 -1.75 -8.16
C TRP A 140 21.94 -0.72 -8.30
N ILE A 141 21.65 -0.32 -9.54
CA ILE A 141 20.57 0.61 -9.83
C ILE A 141 19.22 -0.05 -9.53
N ALA A 142 19.03 -1.31 -9.93
CA ALA A 142 17.85 -2.08 -9.58
C ALA A 142 17.63 -2.14 -8.06
N LEU A 143 18.68 -2.33 -7.25
CA LEU A 143 18.58 -2.35 -5.79
C LEU A 143 18.20 -1.00 -5.20
N ILE A 144 18.83 0.10 -5.64
CA ILE A 144 18.48 1.47 -5.19
C ILE A 144 17.04 1.78 -5.57
N ILE A 145 16.66 1.47 -6.81
CA ILE A 145 15.31 1.71 -7.29
C ILE A 145 14.32 0.87 -6.50
N VAL A 146 14.60 -0.40 -6.20
CA VAL A 146 13.73 -1.21 -5.34
C VAL A 146 13.59 -0.57 -3.96
N TYR A 147 14.67 -0.09 -3.35
CA TYR A 147 14.61 0.49 -2.02
C TYR A 147 13.82 1.83 -1.97
N VAL A 148 14.00 2.69 -2.97
CA VAL A 148 13.33 4.00 -3.03
C VAL A 148 11.92 3.88 -3.60
N PHE A 149 11.75 3.14 -4.70
CA PHE A 149 10.52 3.01 -5.47
C PHE A 149 9.58 1.89 -5.06
N LEU A 150 10.07 0.86 -4.36
CA LEU A 150 9.19 -0.14 -3.72
C LEU A 150 9.17 0.01 -2.20
N GLY A 151 10.13 0.70 -1.62
CA GLY A 151 10.19 0.95 -0.18
C GLY A 151 9.63 2.31 0.22
N LEU A 152 10.40 3.37 -0.02
CA LEU A 152 10.17 4.64 0.66
C LEU A 152 8.92 5.39 0.18
N TRP A 153 8.71 5.58 -1.13
CA TRP A 153 7.56 6.40 -1.55
C TRP A 153 6.21 5.71 -1.35
N PRO A 154 6.02 4.38 -1.55
CA PRO A 154 4.71 3.76 -1.35
C PRO A 154 4.17 4.02 0.05
N MET A 155 5.07 3.99 1.04
CA MET A 155 4.76 4.31 2.43
C MET A 155 4.08 5.66 2.61
N PHE A 156 4.47 6.68 1.85
CA PHE A 156 3.94 8.04 2.01
C PHE A 156 2.88 8.36 0.97
N GLY A 157 3.21 8.16 -0.31
CA GLY A 157 2.34 8.52 -1.43
C GLY A 157 1.08 7.68 -1.51
N GLU A 158 1.20 6.36 -1.33
CA GLU A 158 0.00 5.51 -1.35
C GLU A 158 -0.89 5.77 -0.13
N GLU A 159 -0.32 6.08 1.04
CA GLU A 159 -1.14 6.43 2.21
C GLU A 159 -1.84 7.77 2.07
N LEU A 160 -1.16 8.79 1.54
CA LEU A 160 -1.78 10.08 1.24
C LEU A 160 -2.95 9.90 0.27
N PHE A 161 -2.76 9.11 -0.78
CA PHE A 161 -3.78 8.89 -1.79
C PHE A 161 -4.92 8.00 -1.32
N TYR A 162 -4.61 6.75 -0.94
CA TYR A 162 -5.63 5.76 -0.66
C TYR A 162 -6.29 5.97 0.70
N ARG A 163 -5.53 6.29 1.75
CA ARG A 163 -6.08 6.46 3.10
C ARG A 163 -6.55 7.89 3.33
N GLY A 164 -5.72 8.88 2.97
CA GLY A 164 -6.03 10.30 3.15
C GLY A 164 -7.13 10.81 2.23
N LEU A 165 -6.92 10.74 0.91
CA LEU A 165 -7.89 11.25 -0.06
C LEU A 165 -9.07 10.31 -0.26
N LEU A 166 -8.82 9.10 -0.78
CA LEU A 166 -9.88 8.21 -1.28
C LEU A 166 -10.74 7.68 -0.13
N HIS A 167 -10.14 6.94 0.81
CA HIS A 167 -10.87 6.34 1.92
C HIS A 167 -11.45 7.40 2.86
N GLY A 168 -10.68 8.43 3.24
CA GLY A 168 -11.17 9.54 4.06
C GLY A 168 -12.38 10.24 3.48
N SER A 169 -12.34 10.59 2.18
CA SER A 169 -13.48 11.25 1.53
C SER A 169 -14.69 10.33 1.38
N LEU A 170 -14.48 9.04 1.08
CA LEU A 170 -15.58 8.06 0.97
C LEU A 170 -16.24 7.80 2.33
N LEU A 171 -15.47 7.76 3.42
CA LEU A 171 -16.01 7.58 4.78
C LEU A 171 -16.93 8.72 5.22
N GLY A 172 -16.71 9.95 4.72
CA GLY A 172 -17.61 11.08 5.01
C GLY A 172 -19.00 10.95 4.36
N ARG A 173 -19.22 9.96 3.50
CA ARG A 173 -20.44 9.81 2.67
C ARG A 173 -21.01 8.39 2.62
N TYR A 174 -20.18 7.38 2.88
CA TYR A 174 -20.54 5.98 2.83
C TYR A 174 -20.14 5.25 4.12
N SER A 175 -20.68 4.06 4.30
CA SER A 175 -20.31 3.20 5.43
C SER A 175 -18.87 2.71 5.31
N LEU A 176 -18.25 2.40 6.46
CA LEU A 176 -16.89 1.85 6.53
C LEU A 176 -16.66 0.65 5.59
N PRO A 177 -17.55 -0.36 5.51
CA PRO A 177 -17.35 -1.48 4.58
C PRO A 177 -17.25 -1.03 3.12
N ILE A 178 -18.13 -0.14 2.68
CA ILE A 178 -18.15 0.34 1.28
C ILE A 178 -16.88 1.13 0.98
N ALA A 179 -16.54 2.10 1.83
CA ALA A 179 -15.34 2.92 1.64
C ALA A 179 -14.06 2.06 1.62
N SER A 180 -13.97 1.06 2.52
CA SER A 180 -12.82 0.15 2.61
C SER A 180 -12.70 -0.76 1.39
N VAL A 181 -13.81 -1.36 0.93
CA VAL A 181 -13.82 -2.26 -0.23
C VAL A 181 -13.43 -1.52 -1.50
N VAL A 182 -14.01 -0.33 -1.73
CA VAL A 182 -13.71 0.46 -2.93
C VAL A 182 -12.24 0.90 -2.94
N THR A 183 -11.76 1.43 -1.82
CA THR A 183 -10.35 1.84 -1.68
C THR A 183 -9.40 0.66 -1.91
N SER A 184 -9.69 -0.48 -1.27
CA SER A 184 -8.84 -1.66 -1.33
C SER A 184 -8.89 -2.36 -2.70
N THR A 185 -10.01 -2.24 -3.42
CA THR A 185 -10.11 -2.72 -4.80
C THR A 185 -9.18 -1.94 -5.72
N LEU A 186 -9.19 -0.60 -5.66
CA LEU A 186 -8.28 0.22 -6.47
C LEU A 186 -6.82 0.00 -6.09
N PHE A 187 -6.53 -0.19 -4.80
CA PHE A 187 -5.21 -0.54 -4.30
C PHE A 187 -4.74 -1.90 -4.85
N GLY A 188 -5.60 -2.92 -4.78
CA GLY A 188 -5.31 -4.25 -5.33
C GLY A 188 -5.10 -4.24 -6.83
N LEU A 189 -5.97 -3.56 -7.59
CA LEU A 189 -5.86 -3.44 -9.05
C LEU A 189 -4.54 -2.79 -9.46
N ARG A 190 -4.11 -1.74 -8.75
CA ARG A 190 -2.81 -1.11 -8.99
C ARG A 190 -1.66 -2.12 -8.85
N HIS A 191 -1.70 -2.99 -7.85
CA HIS A 191 -0.63 -3.95 -7.62
C HIS A 191 -0.59 -5.04 -8.69
N SER A 192 -1.76 -5.56 -9.09
CA SER A 192 -1.84 -6.47 -10.24
C SER A 192 -1.37 -5.82 -11.54
N ALA A 193 -1.69 -4.54 -11.75
CA ALA A 193 -1.25 -3.78 -12.92
C ALA A 193 0.29 -3.74 -13.07
N GLN A 194 1.06 -3.86 -11.99
CA GLN A 194 2.52 -3.94 -12.07
C GLN A 194 2.98 -5.15 -12.91
N LEU A 195 2.19 -6.22 -12.97
CA LEU A 195 2.50 -7.42 -13.76
C LEU A 195 2.29 -7.24 -15.26
N VAL A 196 1.77 -6.09 -15.72
CA VAL A 196 1.76 -5.69 -17.14
C VAL A 196 3.17 -5.65 -17.72
N TYR A 197 4.20 -5.52 -16.87
CA TYR A 197 5.59 -5.66 -17.26
C TYR A 197 5.92 -7.05 -17.84
N LEU A 198 5.06 -8.06 -17.71
CA LEU A 198 5.29 -9.39 -18.27
C LEU A 198 4.54 -9.65 -19.58
N LEU A 199 3.89 -8.63 -20.14
CA LEU A 199 3.30 -8.74 -21.47
C LEU A 199 4.36 -9.15 -22.52
N PRO A 200 3.98 -9.94 -23.53
CA PRO A 200 2.60 -10.31 -23.90
C PRO A 200 1.97 -11.43 -23.05
N ALA A 201 2.72 -12.10 -22.18
CA ALA A 201 2.24 -13.21 -21.37
C ALA A 201 1.93 -12.79 -19.92
N TYR A 202 0.81 -12.09 -19.72
CA TYR A 202 0.39 -11.67 -18.38
C TYR A 202 0.12 -12.88 -17.45
N PRO A 203 0.73 -12.93 -16.25
CA PRO A 203 0.57 -14.07 -15.35
C PRO A 203 -0.72 -13.95 -14.53
N TYR A 204 -1.86 -14.33 -15.10
CA TYR A 204 -3.19 -14.11 -14.50
C TYR A 204 -3.32 -14.62 -13.06
N VAL A 205 -2.76 -15.79 -12.74
CA VAL A 205 -2.87 -16.39 -11.40
C VAL A 205 -2.01 -15.61 -10.40
N ALA A 206 -0.75 -15.29 -10.74
CA ALA A 206 0.08 -14.43 -9.89
C ALA A 206 -0.52 -13.01 -9.75
N GLY A 207 -1.14 -12.48 -10.80
CA GLY A 207 -1.82 -11.19 -10.79
C GLY A 207 -3.03 -11.18 -9.86
N ALA A 208 -3.86 -12.23 -9.88
CA ALA A 208 -4.96 -12.40 -8.94
C ALA A 208 -4.47 -12.58 -7.50
N ALA A 209 -3.39 -13.34 -7.29
CA ALA A 209 -2.76 -13.47 -5.98
C ALA A 209 -2.26 -12.11 -5.46
N TYR A 210 -1.64 -11.30 -6.32
CA TYR A 210 -1.17 -9.97 -5.95
C TYR A 210 -2.32 -9.02 -5.61
N PHE A 211 -3.42 -9.08 -6.38
CA PHE A 211 -4.65 -8.36 -6.09
C PHE A 211 -5.14 -8.69 -4.67
N VAL A 212 -5.33 -9.99 -4.37
CA VAL A 212 -5.89 -10.45 -3.10
C VAL A 212 -5.01 -10.05 -1.92
N TRP A 213 -3.69 -10.19 -2.06
CA TRP A 213 -2.74 -9.78 -1.04
C TRP A 213 -2.85 -8.27 -0.76
N ALA A 214 -2.74 -7.44 -1.79
CA ALA A 214 -2.76 -5.99 -1.66
C ALA A 214 -4.14 -5.48 -1.17
N PHE A 215 -5.23 -6.06 -1.69
CA PHE A 215 -6.59 -5.80 -1.24
C PHE A 215 -6.75 -6.07 0.26
N GLY A 216 -6.35 -7.26 0.72
CA GLY A 216 -6.53 -7.65 2.12
C GLY A 216 -5.67 -6.82 3.09
N VAL A 217 -4.43 -6.51 2.73
CA VAL A 217 -3.60 -5.58 3.51
C VAL A 217 -4.23 -4.18 3.55
N SER A 218 -4.71 -3.67 2.41
CA SER A 218 -5.40 -2.37 2.35
C SER A 218 -6.66 -2.33 3.20
N MET A 219 -7.44 -3.42 3.28
CA MET A 219 -8.62 -3.49 4.16
C MET A 219 -8.23 -3.27 5.63
N ILE A 220 -7.11 -3.84 6.06
CA ILE A 220 -6.59 -3.67 7.43
C ILE A 220 -6.17 -2.22 7.66
N TRP A 221 -5.50 -1.58 6.70
CA TRP A 221 -5.12 -0.17 6.81
C TRP A 221 -6.30 0.78 6.74
N CYS A 222 -7.34 0.48 5.96
CA CYS A 222 -8.60 1.22 5.98
C CYS A 222 -9.25 1.13 7.37
N TRP A 223 -9.26 -0.05 7.98
CA TRP A 223 -9.73 -0.21 9.36
C TRP A 223 -8.89 0.61 10.37
N VAL A 224 -7.56 0.59 10.26
CA VAL A 224 -6.67 1.38 11.12
C VAL A 224 -6.95 2.87 10.96
N HIS A 225 -7.06 3.33 9.70
CA HIS A 225 -7.38 4.71 9.38
C HIS A 225 -8.72 5.14 9.99
N ALA A 226 -9.78 4.35 9.79
CA ALA A 226 -11.11 4.65 10.34
C ALA A 226 -11.14 4.71 11.88
N ARG A 227 -10.30 3.93 12.55
CA ARG A 227 -10.24 3.87 14.01
C ARG A 227 -9.38 4.96 14.65
N THR A 228 -8.44 5.52 13.91
CA THR A 228 -7.43 6.41 14.47
C THR A 228 -7.41 7.79 13.85
N GLY A 229 -7.93 7.94 12.63
CA GLY A 229 -7.78 9.15 11.81
C GLY A 229 -6.33 9.45 11.42
N SER A 230 -5.39 8.55 11.72
CA SER A 230 -3.96 8.81 11.64
C SER A 230 -3.36 8.29 10.35
N LEU A 231 -2.91 9.20 9.47
CA LEU A 231 -2.13 8.83 8.30
C LEU A 231 -0.73 8.37 8.68
N TYR A 232 -0.09 8.98 9.68
CA TYR A 232 1.24 8.56 10.13
C TYR A 232 1.28 7.12 10.62
N LEU A 233 0.17 6.65 11.21
CA LEU A 233 0.08 5.27 11.64
C LEU A 233 -0.12 4.29 10.48
N CYS A 234 -0.91 4.67 9.47
CA CYS A 234 -1.00 3.90 8.24
C CYS A 234 0.36 3.86 7.53
N MET A 235 1.07 4.99 7.45
CA MET A 235 2.44 5.08 6.91
C MET A 235 3.41 4.17 7.68
N ALA A 236 3.39 4.21 9.02
CA ALA A 236 4.27 3.36 9.83
C ALA A 236 3.98 1.86 9.63
N THR A 237 2.70 1.47 9.58
CA THR A 237 2.32 0.07 9.38
C THR A 237 2.56 -0.41 7.95
N HIS A 238 2.42 0.46 6.95
CA HIS A 238 2.88 0.21 5.59
C HIS A 238 4.41 0.07 5.53
N GLY A 239 5.13 0.91 6.26
CA GLY A 239 6.59 0.84 6.36
C GLY A 239 7.12 -0.51 6.86
N VAL A 240 6.34 -1.24 7.64
CA VAL A 240 6.69 -2.61 8.07
C VAL A 240 6.82 -3.56 6.86
N ASN A 241 5.98 -3.41 5.82
CA ASN A 241 6.12 -4.21 4.60
C ASN A 241 7.45 -3.93 3.89
N ILE A 242 8.01 -2.72 3.98
CA ILE A 242 9.31 -2.39 3.39
C ILE A 242 10.44 -3.16 4.04
N VAL A 243 10.36 -3.41 5.35
CA VAL A 243 11.39 -4.15 6.09
C VAL A 243 11.17 -5.66 5.93
N LEU A 244 9.91 -6.11 6.01
CA LEU A 244 9.58 -7.53 5.97
C LEU A 244 9.65 -8.13 4.57
N ALA A 245 9.29 -7.40 3.51
CA ALA A 245 9.26 -7.96 2.16
C ALA A 245 10.66 -8.35 1.64
N PRO A 246 11.72 -7.53 1.75
CA PRO A 246 13.08 -7.94 1.38
C PRO A 246 13.59 -9.10 2.23
N LEU A 247 13.26 -9.13 3.52
CA LEU A 247 13.62 -10.23 4.41
C LEU A 247 12.92 -11.53 3.99
N ALA A 248 11.62 -11.49 3.70
CA ALA A 248 10.86 -12.63 3.22
C ALA A 248 11.38 -13.12 1.85
N ILE A 249 11.69 -12.21 0.93
CA ILE A 249 12.31 -12.52 -0.36
C ILE A 249 13.67 -13.19 -0.15
N ALA A 250 14.54 -12.66 0.71
CA ALA A 250 15.85 -13.23 1.01
C ALA A 250 15.79 -14.61 1.68
N LEU A 251 14.71 -14.91 2.40
CA LEU A 251 14.48 -16.21 3.03
C LEU A 251 13.87 -17.24 2.06
N VAL A 252 13.10 -16.80 1.06
CA VAL A 252 12.38 -17.67 0.10
C VAL A 252 13.17 -17.94 -1.18
N ILE A 253 14.08 -17.05 -1.58
CA ILE A 253 14.91 -17.20 -2.81
C ILE A 253 16.14 -18.13 -2.59
N ARG A 254 16.28 -18.75 -1.42
CA ARG A 254 17.28 -19.81 -1.19
C ARG A 254 16.77 -21.17 -1.67
#